data_AF-R6HQR5-F1
#
_entry.id   AF-R6HQR5-F1
#
_cell.length_a   1.000
_cell.length_b   1.000
_cell.length_c   1.000
_cell.angle_alpha   90.00
_cell.angle_beta   90.00
_cell.angle_gamma   90.00
#
_symmetry.space_group_name_H-M   'P 1'
#
loop_
_entity.id
_entity.type
_entity.pdbx_description
1 polymer ?
#
loop_
_entity_poly.entity_id
_entity_poly.type
_entity_poly.pdbx_seq_one_letter_code
_entity_poly.pdbx_strand_id
1 'polypeptide(L)'
;MKKFLWLLLLVLFAGFIFFNSSLPAETSYKASGLLAQWLDSLYAAIGDPMPVDRLEARLRKLAHFVEFAVLAMIMVNTFISWRVSNRVASGYILFLGFAVAVADEYIQLSVPGRTAQITDVVLDFCGVFIIWLCREIWLWSKK
;
A
#
# COMPACT_ATOMS: atom_id res chain seq x y z
N MET A 1 2.53 24.90 -8.48
CA MET A 1 1.35 24.00 -8.67
C MET A 1 1.68 22.54 -8.34
N LYS A 2 2.70 21.91 -8.97
CA LYS A 2 3.04 20.49 -8.74
C LYS A 2 3.29 20.10 -7.26
N LYS A 3 3.83 20.99 -6.43
CA LYS A 3 4.07 20.78 -4.99
C LYS A 3 2.80 20.41 -4.21
N PHE A 4 1.77 21.24 -4.36
CA PHE A 4 0.50 21.07 -3.67
C PHE A 4 -0.31 19.93 -4.27
N LEU A 5 -0.17 19.69 -5.58
CA LEU A 5 -0.79 18.52 -6.22
C LEU A 5 -0.29 17.21 -5.60
N TRP A 6 1.03 17.01 -5.49
CA TRP A 6 1.58 15.78 -4.93
C TRP A 6 1.25 15.62 -3.44
N LEU A 7 1.28 16.70 -2.68
CA LEU A 7 0.86 16.68 -1.28
C LEU A 7 -0.64 16.33 -1.13
N LEU A 8 -1.50 16.91 -1.99
CA LEU A 8 -2.92 16.58 -2.00
C LEU A 8 -3.15 15.11 -2.36
N LEU A 9 -2.47 14.60 -3.39
CA LEU A 9 -2.53 13.20 -3.77
C LEU A 9 -2.06 12.29 -2.63
N LEU A 10 -1.00 12.67 -1.90
CA LEU A 10 -0.52 11.92 -0.75
C LEU A 10 -1.59 11.80 0.34
N VAL A 11 -2.22 12.92 0.70
CA VAL A 11 -3.27 12.95 1.73
C VAL A 11 -4.49 12.17 1.28
N LEU A 12 -4.94 12.35 0.04
CA LEU A 12 -6.09 11.64 -0.52
C LEU A 12 -5.83 10.13 -0.59
N PHE A 13 -4.63 9.72 -1.00
CA PHE A 13 -4.30 8.30 -1.15
C PHE A 13 -4.10 7.61 0.21
N ALA A 14 -3.47 8.28 1.18
CA ALA A 14 -3.42 7.78 2.55
C ALA A 14 -4.82 7.66 3.17
N GLY A 15 -5.69 8.65 2.94
CA GLY A 15 -7.09 8.60 3.34
C GLY A 15 -7.86 7.46 2.66
N PHE A 16 -7.58 7.20 1.39
CA PHE A 16 -8.15 6.07 0.64
C PHE A 16 -7.76 4.72 1.25
N ILE A 17 -6.48 4.52 1.58
CA ILE A 17 -5.98 3.30 2.24
C ILE A 17 -6.73 3.09 3.56
N PHE A 18 -6.74 4.10 4.44
CA PHE A 18 -7.39 4.00 5.74
C PHE A 18 -8.90 3.78 5.64
N PHE A 19 -9.56 4.43 4.69
CA PHE A 19 -10.98 4.21 4.42
C PHE A 19 -11.24 2.76 4.00
N ASN A 20 -10.45 2.24 3.05
CA ASN A 20 -10.57 0.87 2.57
C ASN A 20 -10.31 -0.16 3.70
N SER A 21 -9.34 0.11 4.57
CA SER A 21 -9.00 -0.73 5.73
C SER A 21 -10.06 -0.70 6.83
N SER A 22 -10.81 0.38 6.95
CA SER A 22 -11.94 0.49 7.89
C SER A 22 -13.19 -0.30 7.46
N LEU A 23 -13.27 -0.72 6.20
CA LEU A 23 -14.41 -1.45 5.67
C LEU A 23 -14.30 -2.96 5.96
N PRO A 24 -15.44 -3.65 6.20
CA PRO A 24 -15.48 -5.11 6.18
C PRO A 24 -14.89 -5.68 4.89
N ALA A 25 -14.22 -6.84 5.00
CA ALA A 25 -13.53 -7.49 3.89
C ALA A 25 -14.41 -7.67 2.64
N GLU A 26 -15.65 -8.12 2.84
CA GLU A 26 -16.67 -8.33 1.82
C GLU A 26 -17.00 -7.05 1.02
N THR A 27 -17.02 -5.91 1.70
CA THR A 27 -17.39 -4.61 1.09
C THR A 27 -16.22 -3.94 0.38
N SER A 28 -15.00 -4.05 0.94
CA SER A 28 -13.77 -3.57 0.30
C SER A 28 -13.48 -4.30 -1.02
N TYR A 29 -13.75 -5.61 -1.04
CA TYR A 29 -13.57 -6.45 -2.23
C TYR A 29 -14.49 -6.04 -3.39
N LYS A 30 -15.78 -5.84 -3.13
CA LYS A 30 -16.75 -5.37 -4.13
C LYS A 30 -16.47 -3.94 -4.60
N ALA A 31 -15.95 -3.08 -3.72
CA ALA A 31 -15.56 -1.72 -4.07
C ALA A 31 -14.35 -1.70 -5.03
N SER A 32 -13.41 -2.63 -4.87
CA SER A 32 -12.21 -2.77 -5.70
C SER A 32 -12.45 -3.65 -6.93
N GLY A 33 -13.52 -3.44 -7.71
CA GLY A 33 -13.99 -4.34 -8.77
C GLY A 33 -12.94 -4.89 -9.76
N LEU A 34 -11.78 -4.24 -9.94
CA LEU A 34 -10.62 -4.79 -10.67
C LEU A 34 -10.00 -6.02 -9.99
N LEU A 35 -9.87 -6.02 -8.66
CA LEU A 35 -9.45 -7.17 -7.88
C LEU A 35 -10.47 -8.30 -7.97
N ALA A 36 -11.77 -7.97 -7.97
CA ALA A 36 -12.82 -8.97 -8.12
C ALA A 36 -12.77 -9.66 -9.51
N GLN A 37 -12.60 -8.89 -10.57
CA GLN A 37 -12.45 -9.43 -11.94
C GLN A 37 -11.16 -10.24 -12.12
N TRP A 38 -10.05 -9.81 -11.53
CA TRP A 38 -8.80 -10.57 -11.52
C TRP A 38 -8.96 -11.88 -10.76
N LEU A 39 -9.68 -11.88 -9.64
CA LEU A 39 -10.00 -13.06 -8.85
C LEU A 39 -10.85 -14.06 -9.61
N ASP A 40 -11.96 -13.61 -10.20
CA ASP A 40 -12.83 -14.44 -11.03
C ASP A 40 -12.05 -15.08 -12.19
N SER A 41 -11.13 -14.32 -12.80
CA SER A 41 -10.24 -14.82 -13.86
C SER A 41 -9.25 -15.86 -13.34
N LEU A 42 -8.70 -15.66 -12.14
CA LEU A 42 -7.80 -16.61 -11.48
C LEU A 42 -8.53 -17.90 -11.10
N TYR A 43 -9.76 -17.79 -10.58
CA TYR A 43 -10.65 -18.92 -10.28
C TYR A 43 -10.93 -19.76 -11.52
N ALA A 44 -11.27 -19.10 -12.63
CA ALA A 44 -11.49 -19.76 -13.91
C ALA A 44 -10.23 -20.47 -14.43
N ALA A 45 -9.04 -19.95 -14.13
CA ALA A 45 -7.76 -20.50 -14.60
C ALA A 45 -7.23 -21.68 -13.75
N ILE A 46 -7.49 -21.70 -12.43
CA ILE A 46 -6.85 -22.66 -11.51
C ILE A 46 -7.70 -23.93 -11.31
N GLY A 47 -9.02 -23.88 -11.45
CA GLY A 47 -9.88 -25.07 -11.57
C GLY A 47 -9.94 -26.06 -10.39
N ASP A 48 -9.26 -25.83 -9.25
CA ASP A 48 -9.15 -26.73 -8.10
C ASP A 48 -9.23 -25.95 -6.75
N PRO A 49 -9.72 -26.54 -5.64
CA PRO A 49 -10.41 -25.85 -4.56
C PRO A 49 -9.45 -25.38 -3.47
N MET A 50 -8.67 -24.34 -3.72
CA MET A 50 -8.21 -23.55 -2.58
C MET A 50 -9.44 -22.90 -1.94
N PRO A 51 -9.64 -23.00 -0.61
CA PRO A 51 -10.79 -22.38 0.04
C PRO A 51 -10.83 -20.90 -0.31
N VAL A 52 -11.99 -20.44 -0.80
CA VAL A 52 -12.18 -19.12 -1.41
C VAL A 52 -11.66 -18.01 -0.50
N ASP A 53 -11.98 -18.13 0.78
CA ASP A 53 -11.58 -17.24 1.87
C ASP A 53 -10.05 -17.06 1.98
N ARG A 54 -9.26 -18.11 1.73
CA ARG A 54 -7.79 -18.03 1.80
C ARG A 54 -7.20 -17.29 0.61
N LEU A 55 -7.77 -17.47 -0.58
CA LEU A 55 -7.32 -16.78 -1.78
C LEU A 55 -7.64 -15.28 -1.67
N GLU A 56 -8.86 -14.95 -1.27
CA GLU A 56 -9.30 -13.57 -1.02
C GLU A 56 -8.44 -12.89 0.04
N ALA A 57 -8.14 -13.58 1.16
CA ALA A 57 -7.24 -13.06 2.19
C ALA A 57 -5.84 -12.75 1.65
N ARG A 58 -5.26 -13.62 0.81
CA ARG A 58 -3.93 -13.38 0.21
C ARG A 58 -3.94 -12.22 -0.78
N LEU A 59 -4.99 -12.10 -1.59
CA LEU A 59 -5.07 -11.05 -2.58
C LEU A 59 -5.35 -9.68 -1.97
N ARG A 60 -6.10 -9.63 -0.86
CA ARG A 60 -6.19 -8.43 -0.04
C ARG A 60 -4.82 -7.99 0.49
N LYS A 61 -4.01 -8.92 1.00
CA LYS A 61 -2.64 -8.63 1.46
C LYS A 61 -1.75 -8.13 0.31
N LEU A 62 -1.90 -8.70 -0.88
CA LEU A 62 -1.19 -8.21 -2.07
C LEU A 62 -1.68 -6.83 -2.53
N ALA A 63 -2.97 -6.55 -2.40
CA ALA A 63 -3.55 -5.25 -2.71
C ALA A 63 -2.99 -4.16 -1.80
N HIS A 64 -2.98 -4.38 -0.48
CA HIS A 64 -2.35 -3.45 0.46
C HIS A 64 -0.87 -3.25 0.15
N PHE A 65 -0.11 -4.32 -0.12
CA PHE A 65 1.27 -4.20 -0.56
C PHE A 65 1.43 -3.25 -1.78
N VAL A 66 0.56 -3.37 -2.79
CA VAL A 66 0.58 -2.49 -3.97
C VAL A 66 0.18 -1.06 -3.61
N GLU A 67 -0.83 -0.87 -2.76
CA GLU A 67 -1.24 0.45 -2.25
C GLU A 67 -0.06 1.15 -1.54
N PHE A 68 0.66 0.44 -0.68
CA PHE A 68 1.84 0.98 0.01
C PHE A 68 3.00 1.30 -0.93
N ALA A 69 3.20 0.53 -2.00
CA ALA A 69 4.16 0.88 -3.05
C ALA A 69 3.74 2.17 -3.78
N VAL A 70 2.46 2.32 -4.15
CA VAL A 70 1.95 3.55 -4.77
C VAL A 70 2.09 4.75 -3.83
N LEU A 71 1.78 4.57 -2.54
CA LEU A 71 1.96 5.59 -1.51
C LEU A 71 3.41 6.07 -1.45
N ALA A 72 4.38 5.15 -1.43
CA ALA A 72 5.80 5.49 -1.42
C ALA A 72 6.21 6.25 -2.70
N MET A 73 5.66 5.88 -3.87
CA MET A 73 5.91 6.59 -5.12
C MET A 73 5.38 8.03 -5.07
N ILE A 74 4.20 8.24 -4.49
CA ILE A 74 3.62 9.58 -4.28
C ILE A 74 4.48 10.37 -3.29
N MET A 75 4.94 9.76 -2.20
CA MET A 75 5.86 10.39 -1.23
C MET A 75 7.16 10.84 -1.90
N VAL A 76 7.79 9.98 -2.71
CA VAL A 76 9.00 10.31 -3.47
C VAL A 76 8.78 11.54 -4.35
N ASN A 77 7.70 11.55 -5.13
CA ASN A 77 7.37 12.68 -6.01
C ASN A 77 7.05 13.96 -5.22
N THR A 78 6.44 13.82 -4.04
CA THR A 78 6.22 14.92 -3.10
C THR A 78 7.56 15.52 -2.67
N PHE A 79 8.48 14.72 -2.12
CA PHE A 79 9.79 15.21 -1.68
C PHE A 79 10.62 15.85 -2.81
N ILE A 80 10.59 15.26 -4.01
CA ILE A 80 11.25 15.84 -5.20
C ILE A 80 10.65 17.21 -5.53
N SER A 81 9.32 17.34 -5.55
CA SER A 81 8.66 18.60 -5.90
C SER A 81 8.95 19.72 -4.90
N TRP A 82 9.15 19.36 -3.62
CA TRP A 82 9.51 20.27 -2.54
C TRP A 82 11.02 20.53 -2.43
N ARG A 83 11.85 19.91 -3.28
CA ARG A 83 13.32 20.02 -3.28
C ARG A 83 13.95 19.64 -1.94
N VAL A 84 13.38 18.67 -1.25
CA VAL A 84 13.96 18.11 -0.02
C VAL A 84 15.23 17.34 -0.38
N SER A 85 16.27 17.46 0.45
CA SER A 85 17.54 16.77 0.20
C SER A 85 17.36 15.25 0.21
N ASN A 86 18.10 14.53 -0.64
CA ASN A 86 17.90 13.09 -0.80
C ASN A 86 18.04 12.32 0.50
N ARG A 87 19.02 12.68 1.35
CA ARG A 87 19.25 12.05 2.66
C ARG A 87 18.07 12.22 3.61
N VAL A 88 17.48 13.41 3.64
CA VAL A 88 16.34 13.72 4.51
C VAL A 88 15.07 13.04 3.98
N ALA A 89 14.85 13.09 2.67
CA ALA A 89 13.72 12.42 2.03
C ALA A 89 13.71 10.91 2.29
N SER A 90 14.87 10.23 2.22
CA SER A 90 14.98 8.79 2.47
C SER A 90 14.55 8.40 3.88
N GLY A 91 14.98 9.16 4.90
CA GLY A 91 14.55 8.93 6.28
C GLY A 91 13.04 9.10 6.45
N TYR A 92 12.47 10.17 5.88
CA TYR A 92 11.03 10.42 5.99
C TYR A 92 10.17 9.41 5.22
N ILE A 93 10.59 8.97 4.04
CA ILE A 93 9.82 7.96 3.27
C ILE A 93 9.71 6.66 4.07
N LEU A 94 10.82 6.17 4.64
CA LEU A 94 10.82 4.94 5.43
C LEU A 94 10.03 5.13 6.73
N PHE A 95 10.26 6.22 7.46
CA PHE A 95 9.56 6.48 8.71
C PHE A 95 8.04 6.65 8.52
N LEU A 96 7.63 7.49 7.57
CA LEU A 96 6.21 7.73 7.30
C LEU A 96 5.53 6.49 6.70
N GLY A 97 6.19 5.78 5.79
CA GLY A 97 5.64 4.54 5.24
C GLY A 97 5.42 3.47 6.32
N PHE A 98 6.37 3.31 7.24
CA PHE A 98 6.21 2.42 8.40
C PHE A 98 5.09 2.88 9.33
N ALA A 99 5.04 4.19 9.65
CA ALA A 99 3.99 4.74 10.50
C ALA A 99 2.58 4.54 9.91
N VAL A 100 2.43 4.69 8.58
CA VAL A 100 1.16 4.42 7.88
C VAL A 100 0.82 2.93 7.93
N ALA A 101 1.78 2.01 7.79
CA ALA A 101 1.53 0.57 7.89
C ALA A 101 1.06 0.16 9.28
N VAL A 102 1.68 0.71 10.33
CA VAL A 102 1.25 0.48 11.72
C VAL A 102 -0.14 1.08 11.97
N ALA A 103 -0.40 2.28 11.48
CA ALA A 103 -1.71 2.92 11.62
C ALA A 103 -2.81 2.16 10.87
N ASP A 104 -2.51 1.64 9.69
CA ASP A 104 -3.43 0.83 8.90
C ASP A 104 -3.83 -0.44 9.65
N GLU A 105 -2.86 -1.19 10.14
CA GLU A 105 -3.11 -2.41 10.92
C GLU A 105 -3.91 -2.12 12.20
N TYR A 106 -3.65 -0.99 12.84
CA TYR A 106 -4.43 -0.52 13.98
C TYR A 106 -5.89 -0.21 13.61
N ILE A 107 -6.14 0.39 12.44
CA ILE A 107 -7.51 0.61 11.93
C ILE A 107 -8.18 -0.74 11.63
N GLN A 108 -7.45 -1.68 11.02
CA GLN A 108 -7.98 -3.00 10.70
C GLN A 108 -8.40 -3.79 11.95
N LEU A 109 -7.71 -3.62 13.09
CA LEU A 109 -8.12 -4.19 14.38
C LEU A 109 -9.50 -3.73 14.86
N SER A 110 -9.94 -2.55 14.41
CA SER A 110 -11.26 -2.03 14.76
C SER A 110 -12.39 -2.73 13.98
N VAL A 111 -12.05 -3.55 12.97
CA VAL A 111 -13.00 -4.29 12.15
C VAL A 111 -13.21 -5.70 12.71
N PRO A 112 -14.46 -6.11 13.04
CA PRO A 112 -14.75 -7.44 13.56
C PRO A 112 -14.29 -8.55 12.60
N GLY A 113 -13.60 -9.56 13.13
CA GLY A 113 -13.12 -10.71 12.34
C GLY A 113 -11.77 -10.50 11.63
N ARG A 114 -11.10 -9.36 11.82
CA ARG A 114 -9.70 -9.16 11.43
C ARG A 114 -8.78 -9.35 12.64
N THR A 115 -7.59 -9.90 12.40
CA THR A 115 -6.54 -10.07 13.41
C THR A 115 -5.32 -9.27 12.98
N ALA A 116 -4.75 -8.45 13.88
CA ALA A 116 -3.47 -7.83 13.57
C ALA A 116 -2.35 -8.87 13.54
N GLN A 117 -1.54 -8.83 12.50
CA GLN A 117 -0.33 -9.62 12.37
C GLN A 117 0.84 -8.69 12.05
N ILE A 118 1.93 -8.82 12.81
CA ILE A 118 3.18 -8.10 12.53
C ILE A 118 3.67 -8.41 11.10
N THR A 119 3.38 -9.61 10.60
CA THR A 119 3.70 -10.00 9.22
C THR A 119 3.02 -9.12 8.17
N ASP A 120 1.86 -8.56 8.47
CA ASP A 120 1.09 -7.76 7.51
C ASP A 120 1.67 -6.33 7.45
N VAL A 121 1.99 -5.75 8.61
CA VAL A 121 2.78 -4.51 8.69
C VAL A 121 4.12 -4.62 7.95
N VAL A 122 4.83 -5.74 8.14
CA VAL A 122 6.11 -5.98 7.46
C VAL A 122 5.91 -6.13 5.95
N LEU A 123 4.87 -6.83 5.51
CA LEU A 123 4.54 -6.99 4.10
C LEU A 123 4.25 -5.64 3.44
N ASP A 124 3.39 -4.83 4.03
CA ASP A 124 3.05 -3.49 3.52
C ASP A 124 4.27 -2.57 3.49
N PHE A 125 5.10 -2.65 4.53
CA PHE A 125 6.37 -1.92 4.57
C PHE A 125 7.35 -2.37 3.48
N CYS A 126 7.34 -3.65 3.07
CA CYS A 126 8.15 -4.10 1.93
C CYS A 126 7.74 -3.39 0.63
N GLY A 127 6.46 -3.08 0.44
CA GLY A 127 5.97 -2.29 -0.69
C GLY A 127 6.60 -0.90 -0.73
N VAL A 128 6.66 -0.23 0.43
CA VAL A 128 7.36 1.06 0.59
C VAL A 128 8.86 0.90 0.31
N PHE A 129 9.48 -0.12 0.89
CA PHE A 129 10.91 -0.35 0.80
C PHE A 129 11.39 -0.57 -0.63
N ILE A 130 10.63 -1.31 -1.45
CA ILE A 130 10.97 -1.58 -2.86
C ILE A 130 11.05 -0.26 -3.65
N ILE A 131 10.06 0.62 -3.50
CA ILE A 131 10.05 1.89 -4.22
C ILE A 131 11.16 2.82 -3.73
N TRP A 132 11.40 2.84 -2.42
CA TRP A 132 12.54 3.55 -1.86
C TRP A 132 13.88 3.04 -2.43
N LEU A 133 14.07 1.72 -2.49
CA LEU A 133 15.28 1.09 -3.02
C LEU A 133 15.47 1.40 -4.51
N CYS A 134 14.41 1.28 -5.33
CA CYS A 134 14.44 1.67 -6.73
C CYS A 134 14.87 3.12 -6.92
N ARG A 135 14.40 4.03 -6.06
CA ARG A 135 14.83 5.43 -6.06
C ARG A 135 16.32 5.56 -5.73
N GLU A 136 16.82 4.89 -4.70
CA GLU A 136 18.25 4.97 -4.34
C GLU A 136 19.15 4.43 -5.45
N ILE A 137 18.79 3.31 -6.07
CA ILE A 137 19.51 2.75 -7.23
C ILE A 137 19.54 3.76 -8.38
N TRP A 138 18.39 4.40 -8.68
CA TRP A 138 18.33 5.41 -9.72
C TRP A 138 19.21 6.63 -9.41
N LEU A 139 19.20 7.10 -8.17
CA LEU A 139 20.06 8.21 -7.74
C LEU A 139 21.54 7.85 -7.81
N TRP A 140 21.90 6.61 -7.50
CA TRP A 140 23.27 6.11 -7.61
C TRP A 140 23.74 6.03 -9.06
N SER A 141 22.89 5.56 -9.98
CA SER A 141 23.19 5.50 -11.42
C SER A 141 23.39 6.88 -12.08
N LYS A 142 23.00 7.98 -11.43
CA LYS A 142 23.18 9.35 -11.93
C LYS A 142 24.40 10.07 -11.38
N LYS A 143 25.15 9.43 -10.48
CA LYS A 143 26.44 9.92 -10.00
C LYS A 143 27.54 9.45 -10.94
#